data_AF-A0A537DMM0-F1
#
_entry.id   AF-A0A537DMM0-F1
#
_cell.length_a   1.000
_cell.length_b   1.000
_cell.length_c   1.000
_cell.angle_alpha   90.00
_cell.angle_beta   90.00
_cell.angle_gamma   90.00
#
_symmetry.space_group_name_H-M   'P 1'
#
loop_
_entity.id
_entity.type
_entity.pdbx_description
1 polymer ?
#
loop_
_entity_poly.entity_id
_entity_poly.type
_entity_poly.pdbx_seq_one_letter_code
_entity_poly.pdbx_strand_id
1 'polypeptide(L)' 'MRAAVGIDDMAVYIPRLYLELADENRPEKPTEFSMARKSDPSKYLHGIGIAKMSIPDTYQ' A
#
# COMPACT_ATOMS: atom_id res chain seq x y z
N MET A 1 -14.70 6.03 -41.67
CA MET A 1 -14.03 6.45 -40.41
C MET A 1 -14.00 5.24 -39.47
N ARG A 2 -12.87 4.92 -38.84
CA ARG A 2 -12.84 3.95 -37.72
C ARG A 2 -13.08 4.73 -36.44
N ALA A 3 -14.09 4.33 -35.66
CA ALA A 3 -14.34 4.90 -34.35
C ALA A 3 -13.17 4.53 -33.41
N ALA A 4 -12.61 5.53 -32.74
CA ALA A 4 -11.68 5.29 -31.63
C ALA A 4 -12.52 4.91 -30.40
N VAL A 5 -12.16 3.81 -29.74
CA VAL A 5 -12.86 3.29 -28.57
C VAL A 5 -11.82 2.97 -27.51
N GLY A 6 -12.01 3.47 -26.29
CA GLY A 6 -11.06 3.31 -25.19
C GLY A 6 -11.51 4.06 -23.94
N ILE A 7 -10.68 4.02 -22.90
CA ILE A 7 -10.87 4.84 -21.70
C ILE A 7 -10.50 6.27 -22.07
N ASP A 8 -11.43 7.19 -21.86
CA ASP A 8 -11.23 8.63 -22.11
C ASP A 8 -10.58 9.32 -20.91
N ASP A 9 -10.95 8.92 -19.68
CA ASP A 9 -10.37 9.42 -18.44
C ASP A 9 -10.49 8.41 -17.28
N MET A 10 -9.65 8.58 -16.25
CA MET A 10 -9.68 7.80 -15.02
C MET A 10 -9.30 8.65 -13.82
N ALA A 11 -10.15 8.60 -12.78
CA ALA A 11 -9.85 9.15 -11.47
C ALA A 11 -9.78 8.04 -10.42
N VAL A 12 -8.87 8.16 -9.46
CA VAL A 12 -8.68 7.19 -8.37
C VAL A 12 -8.79 7.89 -7.03
N TYR A 13 -9.60 7.35 -6.13
CA TYR A 13 -9.66 7.75 -4.73
C TYR A 13 -8.87 6.76 -3.88
N ILE A 14 -7.99 7.27 -3.02
CA ILE A 14 -7.19 6.48 -2.08
C ILE A 14 -7.51 6.98 -0.67
N PRO A 15 -7.87 6.09 0.29
CA PRO A 15 -8.05 6.47 1.68
C PRO A 15 -6.83 7.19 2.26
N ARG A 16 -7.07 8.18 3.12
CA ARG A 16 -5.98 8.96 3.73
C ARG A 16 -5.22 8.18 4.80
N LEU A 17 -5.93 7.29 5.50
CA LEU A 17 -5.33 6.45 6.53
C LEU A 17 -4.62 5.27 5.88
N TYR A 18 -3.39 5.03 6.29
CA TYR A 18 -2.62 3.87 5.89
C TYR A 18 -1.83 3.32 7.07
N LEU A 19 -1.48 2.04 6.96
CA LEU A 19 -0.61 1.34 7.88
C LEU A 19 0.74 1.09 7.21
N GLU A 20 1.82 1.36 7.93
CA GLU A 20 3.17 1.07 7.46
C GLU A 20 3.53 -0.40 7.77
N LEU A 21 3.83 -1.16 6.72
CA LEU A 21 4.24 -2.56 6.79
C LEU A 21 5.76 -2.69 6.79
N ALA A 22 6.44 -1.85 6.00
CA ALA A 22 7.90 -1.72 5.93
C ALA A 22 8.30 -0.27 5.61
N ASP A 23 9.49 0.15 6.04
CA ASP A 23 10.11 1.41 5.64
C ASP A 23 10.93 1.18 4.36
N GLU A 24 10.54 1.80 3.25
CA GLU A 24 11.21 1.63 1.95
C GLU A 24 12.66 2.14 1.96
N ASN A 25 12.97 3.11 2.82
CA ASN A 25 14.32 3.68 2.94
C ASN A 25 15.16 2.95 3.99
N ARG A 26 14.52 2.21 4.91
CA ARG A 26 15.17 1.44 5.98
C ARG A 26 14.46 0.09 6.16
N PRO A 27 14.59 -0.84 5.19
CA PRO A 27 13.85 -2.11 5.19
C PRO A 27 14.04 -2.98 6.44
N GLU A 28 15.17 -2.79 7.13
CA GLU A 28 15.53 -3.47 8.37
C GLU A 28 14.83 -2.93 9.62
N LYS A 29 14.24 -1.74 9.54
CA LYS A 29 13.59 -1.08 10.68
C LYS A 29 12.22 -1.73 10.96
N PRO A 30 11.97 -2.24 12.18
CA PRO A 30 10.66 -2.75 12.56
C PRO A 30 9.57 -1.68 12.47
N THR A 31 8.40 -2.03 11.93
CA THR A 31 7.19 -1.21 11.92
C THR A 31 6.25 -1.63 13.05
N GLU A 32 5.26 -0.81 13.38
CA GLU A 32 4.25 -1.17 14.38
C GLU A 32 3.53 -2.47 14.00
N PHE A 33 3.17 -2.61 12.72
CA PHE A 33 2.53 -3.82 12.22
C PHE A 33 3.43 -5.04 12.33
N SER A 34 4.70 -4.93 11.94
CA SER A 34 5.63 -6.06 11.94
C SER A 34 5.89 -6.54 13.38
N MET A 35 5.98 -5.61 14.34
CA MET A 35 6.10 -5.92 15.76
C MET A 35 4.84 -6.61 16.30
N ALA A 36 3.65 -6.05 16.02
CA ALA A 36 2.38 -6.62 16.46
C ALA A 36 2.15 -8.04 15.93
N ARG A 37 2.68 -8.36 14.73
CA ARG A 37 2.57 -9.68 14.09
C ARG A 37 3.77 -10.59 14.28
N LYS A 38 4.80 -10.14 15.01
CA LYS A 38 6.07 -10.88 15.21
C LYS A 38 6.66 -11.38 13.88
N SER A 39 6.71 -10.49 12.90
CA SER A 39 7.13 -10.78 11.54
C SER A 39 8.26 -9.85 11.10
N ASP A 40 9.13 -10.36 10.23
CA ASP A 40 10.19 -9.57 9.59
C ASP A 40 9.59 -8.58 8.56
N PRO A 41 9.86 -7.25 8.66
CA PRO A 41 9.45 -6.26 7.66
C PRO A 41 9.86 -6.59 6.22
N SER A 42 11.03 -7.23 6.03
CA SER A 42 11.56 -7.64 4.73
C SER A 42 10.62 -8.59 3.99
N LYS A 43 9.83 -9.39 4.74
CA LYS A 43 8.78 -10.24 4.18
C LYS A 43 7.76 -9.42 3.38
N TYR A 44 7.40 -8.22 3.83
CA TYR A 44 6.41 -7.38 3.17
C TYR A 44 7.01 -6.65 1.97
N LEU A 45 8.16 -6.00 2.15
CA LEU A 45 8.77 -5.21 1.08
C LEU A 45 9.36 -6.10 -0.03
N HIS A 46 10.14 -7.11 0.32
CA HIS A 46 10.86 -7.94 -0.65
C HIS A 46 10.14 -9.24 -0.98
N GLY A 47 9.40 -9.81 -0.02
CA GLY A 47 8.64 -11.04 -0.24
C GLY A 47 7.33 -10.82 -1.00
N ILE A 48 6.61 -9.74 -0.69
CA ILE A 48 5.29 -9.45 -1.27
C ILE A 48 5.33 -8.24 -2.23
N GLY A 49 6.22 -7.28 -2.00
CA GLY A 49 6.29 -6.05 -2.81
C GLY A 49 5.39 -4.93 -2.30
N ILE A 50 5.08 -4.89 -1.00
CA ILE A 50 4.23 -3.86 -0.40
C ILE A 50 4.91 -3.20 0.81
N ALA A 51 4.82 -1.87 0.87
CA ALA A 51 5.34 -1.08 1.99
C ALA A 51 4.23 -0.50 2.87
N LYS A 52 3.08 -0.16 2.26
CA LYS A 52 1.95 0.50 2.93
C LYS A 52 0.64 -0.16 2.52
N MET A 53 -0.32 -0.15 3.42
CA MET A 53 -1.67 -0.65 3.18
C MET A 53 -2.68 0.41 3.57
N SER A 54 -3.54 0.82 2.64
CA SER A 54 -4.63 1.73 2.93
C SER A 54 -5.65 1.08 3.87
N ILE A 55 -6.13 1.84 4.84
CA ILE A 55 -7.18 1.43 5.77
C ILE A 55 -8.40 2.33 5.53
N PRO A 56 -9.56 1.77 5.16
CA PRO A 56 -10.76 2.56 5.01
C PRO A 56 -11.19 3.07 6.39
N ASP A 57 -11.41 4.38 6.50
CA ASP A 57 -12.04 4.96 7.68
C ASP A 57 -13.56 4.81 7.53
N THR A 58 -14.19 4.06 8.44
CA THR A 58 -15.63 3.79 8.41
C THR A 58 -16.48 4.99 8.83
N TYR A 59 -15.84 6.08 9.28
CA TYR A 59 -16.52 7.30 9.73
C TYR A 59 -16.48 8.44 8.71
N GLN A 60 -15.96 8.22 7.50
CA GLN A 60 -15.95 9.18 6.39
C GLN A 60 -17.02 8.90 5.33
#